data_AF-A0A671WET4-F1
#
_entry.id   AF-A0A671WET4-F1
#
_cell.length_a   1.000
_cell.length_b   1.000
_cell.length_c   1.000
_cell.angle_alpha   90.00
_cell.angle_beta   90.00
_cell.angle_gamma   90.00
#
_symmetry.space_group_name_H-M   'P 1'
#
loop_
_entity.id
_entity.type
_entity.pdbx_description
1 polymer ?
#
loop_
_entity_poly.entity_id
_entity_poly.type
_entity_poly.pdbx_seq_one_letter_code
_entity_poly.pdbx_strand_id
1 'polypeptide(L)'
;SKVAMEDYDDLMAMAPFDHPCHQTMFWSKTNELVRYCIAKDEDKKDCFTLEDTLLGYILNDKTWCVKKGSIEMFTTFCQEYDSNENTAVRSFWNRVSVAFAEYACGNATVMLNGSLKNPFDTNSTFAKFEINRLEHPKVTKLKVILVGGDKNVQTCKDESLQVLENITRNEGISYHCVPVTR
;
A
#
# COMPACT_ATOMS: atom_id res chain seq x y z
N SER A 1 16.49 -16.20 6.76
CA SER A 1 17.01 -15.40 7.87
C SER A 1 16.01 -14.28 8.13
N LYS A 2 15.81 -13.91 9.39
CA LYS A 2 14.98 -12.76 9.76
C LYS A 2 15.68 -11.48 9.28
N VAL A 3 15.01 -10.68 8.46
CA VAL A 3 15.51 -9.39 7.95
C VAL A 3 14.66 -8.29 8.59
N ALA A 4 15.27 -7.26 9.15
CA ALA A 4 14.56 -6.12 9.70
C ALA A 4 14.11 -5.17 8.57
N MET A 5 13.15 -4.28 8.83
CA MET A 5 12.74 -3.31 7.81
C MET A 5 13.83 -2.24 7.60
N GLU A 6 14.50 -1.90 8.70
CA GLU A 6 15.58 -0.93 8.82
C GLU A 6 16.82 -1.36 8.03
N ASP A 7 16.99 -2.66 7.77
CA ASP A 7 18.05 -3.18 6.89
C ASP A 7 17.94 -2.64 5.44
N TYR A 8 16.81 -2.05 5.06
CA TYR A 8 16.58 -1.41 3.76
C TYR A 8 16.66 0.13 3.79
N ASP A 9 16.99 0.76 4.91
CA ASP A 9 17.03 2.23 5.03
C ASP A 9 17.97 2.89 4.02
N ASP A 10 19.19 2.35 3.85
CA ASP A 10 20.16 2.87 2.89
C ASP A 10 19.62 2.77 1.45
N LEU A 11 18.91 1.68 1.13
CA LEU A 11 18.29 1.51 -0.18
C LEU A 11 17.18 2.54 -0.42
N MET A 12 16.36 2.83 0.60
CA MET A 12 15.34 3.88 0.52
C MET A 12 15.97 5.26 0.29
N ALA A 13 17.08 5.56 0.96
CA ALA A 13 17.79 6.82 0.80
C ALA A 13 18.41 7.00 -0.60
N MET A 14 18.81 5.92 -1.26
CA MET A 14 19.39 5.94 -2.61
C MET A 14 18.36 6.15 -3.73
N ALA A 15 17.08 5.88 -3.47
CA ALA A 15 16.01 5.97 -4.46
C ALA A 15 14.80 6.73 -3.88
N PRO A 16 14.93 8.06 -3.68
CA PRO A 16 13.84 8.87 -3.13
C PRO A 16 12.64 8.91 -4.08
N PHE A 17 11.45 9.07 -3.50
CA PHE A 17 10.24 9.33 -4.27
C PHE A 17 10.23 10.77 -4.80
N ASP A 18 9.68 10.95 -5.99
CA ASP A 18 9.65 12.25 -6.70
C ASP A 18 8.25 12.59 -7.24
N HIS A 19 7.24 11.76 -6.97
CA HIS A 19 5.90 12.01 -7.50
C HIS A 19 5.27 13.27 -6.86
N PRO A 20 4.52 14.06 -7.64
CA PRO A 20 3.80 15.22 -7.14
C PRO A 20 2.82 14.93 -5.99
N CYS A 21 2.54 15.97 -5.17
CA CYS A 21 1.43 15.92 -4.22
C CYS A 21 0.10 15.67 -4.92
N HIS A 22 -0.87 15.17 -4.15
CA HIS A 22 -2.22 14.80 -4.58
C HIS A 22 -2.33 13.53 -5.42
N GLN A 23 -1.21 12.84 -5.72
CA GLN A 23 -1.21 11.67 -6.62
C GLN A 23 -1.10 10.32 -5.90
N THR A 24 -0.69 10.29 -4.62
CA THR A 24 -0.46 9.03 -3.88
C THR A 24 -1.73 8.16 -3.85
N MET A 25 -1.61 6.95 -4.37
CA MET A 25 -2.65 5.93 -4.36
C MET A 25 -2.17 4.64 -3.69
N PHE A 26 -2.85 4.26 -2.63
CA PHE A 26 -2.74 2.94 -2.00
C PHE A 26 -3.77 1.99 -2.58
N TRP A 27 -3.55 0.70 -2.40
CA TRP A 27 -4.52 -0.32 -2.77
C TRP A 27 -4.40 -1.53 -1.83
N SER A 28 -5.52 -2.20 -1.55
CA SER A 28 -5.53 -3.37 -0.68
C SER A 28 -6.45 -4.43 -1.25
N LYS A 29 -5.87 -5.59 -1.61
CA LYS A 29 -6.55 -6.73 -2.23
C LYS A 29 -7.32 -6.35 -3.53
N THR A 30 -6.77 -5.39 -4.27
CA THR A 30 -7.31 -4.81 -5.52
C THR A 30 -6.26 -4.73 -6.64
N ASN A 31 -5.17 -5.51 -6.55
CA ASN A 31 -4.05 -5.63 -7.50
C ASN A 31 -4.42 -5.50 -8.99
N GLU A 32 -5.40 -6.29 -9.45
CA GLU A 32 -5.78 -6.29 -10.87
C GLU A 32 -6.50 -5.00 -11.29
N LEU A 33 -7.24 -4.38 -10.37
CA LEU A 33 -8.01 -3.17 -10.65
C LEU A 33 -7.16 -1.92 -10.62
N VAL A 34 -6.15 -1.88 -9.75
CA VAL A 34 -5.22 -0.74 -9.73
C VAL A 34 -4.40 -0.70 -11.01
N ARG A 35 -4.00 -1.86 -11.55
CA ARG A 35 -3.36 -1.97 -12.87
C ARG A 35 -4.23 -1.37 -13.99
N TYR A 36 -5.56 -1.51 -13.90
CA TYR A 36 -6.49 -0.87 -14.83
C TYR A 36 -6.62 0.64 -14.63
N CYS A 37 -6.59 1.14 -13.40
CA CYS A 37 -6.52 2.58 -13.07
C CYS A 37 -5.30 3.21 -13.74
N ILE A 38 -4.12 2.62 -13.49
CA ILE A 38 -2.83 3.06 -14.05
C ILE A 38 -2.85 3.01 -15.58
N ALA A 39 -3.41 1.95 -16.18
CA ALA A 39 -3.47 1.81 -17.64
C ALA A 39 -4.41 2.79 -18.33
N LYS A 40 -5.38 3.39 -17.60
CA LYS A 40 -6.36 4.34 -18.15
C LYS A 40 -6.10 5.79 -17.80
N ASP A 41 -5.34 6.05 -16.76
CA ASP A 41 -4.92 7.39 -16.35
C ASP A 41 -3.52 7.68 -16.90
N GLU A 42 -3.45 8.02 -18.20
CA GLU A 42 -2.16 8.27 -18.90
C GLU A 42 -1.32 9.37 -18.21
N ASP A 43 -1.95 10.29 -17.48
CA ASP A 43 -1.28 11.36 -16.74
C ASP A 43 -0.99 11.01 -15.26
N LYS A 44 -1.38 9.80 -14.81
CA LYS A 44 -1.33 9.33 -13.41
C LYS A 44 -1.83 10.35 -12.39
N LYS A 45 -2.82 11.19 -12.76
CA LYS A 45 -3.28 12.29 -11.90
C LYS A 45 -3.90 11.79 -10.60
N ASP A 46 -4.54 10.62 -10.63
CA ASP A 46 -5.23 10.03 -9.49
C ASP A 46 -4.77 8.59 -9.17
N CYS A 47 -3.83 8.02 -9.94
CA CYS A 47 -3.43 6.61 -9.83
C CYS A 47 -1.90 6.37 -9.71
N PHE A 48 -1.15 7.15 -8.91
CA PHE A 48 0.28 6.86 -8.69
C PHE A 48 0.47 5.89 -7.51
N THR A 49 0.84 4.63 -7.78
CA THR A 49 1.01 3.61 -6.74
C THR A 49 2.46 3.40 -6.34
N LEU A 50 2.68 2.59 -5.30
CA LEU A 50 4.02 2.22 -4.87
C LEU A 50 4.80 1.51 -6.00
N GLU A 51 4.12 0.71 -6.80
CA GLU A 51 4.70 -0.01 -7.95
C GLU A 51 5.10 0.92 -9.11
N ASP A 52 4.67 2.18 -9.11
CA ASP A 52 5.10 3.20 -10.07
C ASP A 52 6.42 3.88 -9.68
N THR A 53 6.89 3.67 -8.45
CA THR A 53 8.18 4.17 -7.97
C THR A 53 9.34 3.34 -8.54
N LEU A 54 10.57 3.88 -8.56
CA LEU A 54 11.74 3.16 -9.08
C LEU A 54 11.93 1.78 -8.44
N LEU A 55 11.95 1.73 -7.10
CA LEU A 55 12.16 0.47 -6.37
C LEU A 55 10.93 -0.44 -6.44
N GLY A 56 9.73 0.12 -6.33
CA GLY A 56 8.49 -0.64 -6.45
C GLY A 56 8.37 -1.31 -7.81
N TYR A 57 8.75 -0.60 -8.89
CA TYR A 57 8.72 -1.12 -10.26
C TYR A 57 9.73 -2.26 -10.47
N ILE A 58 11.01 -2.05 -10.11
CA ILE A 58 12.08 -3.02 -10.35
C ILE A 58 11.85 -4.31 -9.55
N LEU A 59 11.33 -4.19 -8.33
CA LEU A 59 11.14 -5.30 -7.40
C LEU A 59 9.71 -5.85 -7.39
N ASN A 60 8.82 -5.33 -8.24
CA ASN A 60 7.47 -5.85 -8.40
C ASN A 60 7.49 -7.31 -8.86
N ASP A 61 6.67 -8.15 -8.22
CA ASP A 61 6.58 -9.59 -8.48
C ASP A 61 7.94 -10.33 -8.42
N LYS A 62 8.94 -9.77 -7.70
CA LYS A 62 10.25 -10.41 -7.49
C LYS A 62 10.33 -11.08 -6.11
N THR A 63 11.07 -12.18 -6.05
CA THR A 63 11.36 -12.91 -4.82
C THR A 63 12.86 -13.01 -4.63
N TRP A 64 13.32 -12.75 -3.41
CA TRP A 64 14.72 -12.91 -3.04
C TRP A 64 14.91 -13.27 -1.57
N CYS A 65 16.05 -13.89 -1.29
CA CYS A 65 16.46 -14.22 0.06
C CYS A 65 17.98 -14.35 0.13
N VAL A 66 18.52 -14.18 1.33
CA VAL A 66 19.94 -14.39 1.61
C VAL A 66 20.07 -15.59 2.54
N LYS A 67 21.00 -16.49 2.21
CA LYS A 67 21.36 -17.59 3.12
C LYS A 67 22.21 -17.03 4.25
N LYS A 68 21.88 -17.34 5.50
CA LYS A 68 22.66 -16.90 6.67
C LYS A 68 24.13 -17.30 6.51
N GLY A 69 25.04 -16.33 6.60
CA GLY A 69 26.49 -16.54 6.42
C GLY A 69 26.98 -16.60 4.98
N SER A 70 26.11 -16.31 4.00
CA SER A 70 26.49 -16.12 2.60
C SER A 70 26.25 -14.67 2.18
N ILE A 71 27.09 -14.16 1.28
CA ILE A 71 26.87 -12.90 0.55
C ILE A 71 26.04 -13.11 -0.73
N GLU A 72 25.78 -14.37 -1.10
CA GLU A 72 25.00 -14.70 -2.29
C GLU A 72 23.50 -14.49 -2.06
N MET A 73 22.90 -13.77 -3.00
CA MET A 73 21.46 -13.59 -3.12
C MET A 73 20.87 -14.72 -3.95
N PHE A 74 19.86 -15.38 -3.40
CA PHE A 74 19.14 -16.43 -4.09
C PHE A 74 17.79 -15.89 -4.59
N THR A 75 17.50 -16.13 -5.87
CA THR A 75 16.22 -15.82 -6.52
C THR A 75 15.35 -17.07 -6.70
N THR A 76 15.92 -18.25 -6.46
CA THR A 76 15.26 -19.55 -6.48
C THR A 76 15.48 -20.25 -5.13
N PHE A 77 14.55 -21.12 -4.73
CA PHE A 77 14.62 -21.88 -3.47
C PHE A 77 14.61 -21.03 -2.19
N CYS A 78 14.04 -19.83 -2.23
CA CYS A 78 13.64 -19.13 -1.03
C CYS A 78 12.50 -19.91 -0.39
N GLN A 79 12.81 -20.70 0.64
CA GLN A 79 11.78 -21.31 1.46
C GLN A 79 10.88 -20.19 1.97
N GLU A 80 9.57 -20.28 1.68
CA GLU A 80 8.55 -19.58 2.43
C GLU A 80 8.63 -20.10 3.86
N TYR A 81 9.55 -19.54 4.65
CA TYR A 81 9.51 -19.70 6.09
C TYR A 81 8.17 -19.16 6.57
N ASP A 82 7.63 -19.82 7.59
CA ASP A 82 6.38 -19.54 8.30
C ASP A 82 5.87 -18.10 8.08
N SER A 83 4.58 -17.99 7.71
CA SER A 83 3.84 -16.73 7.54
C SER A 83 4.02 -15.68 8.66
N ASN A 84 4.58 -16.07 9.80
CA ASN A 84 4.91 -15.22 10.94
C ASN A 84 6.34 -14.62 10.94
N GLU A 85 7.24 -15.03 10.04
CA GLU A 85 8.62 -14.53 10.00
C GLU A 85 8.81 -13.38 8.99
N ASN A 86 9.67 -12.42 9.37
CA ASN A 86 10.08 -11.31 8.51
C ASN A 86 11.08 -11.82 7.46
N THR A 87 10.57 -12.15 6.26
CA THR A 87 11.38 -12.47 5.09
C THR A 87 11.98 -11.21 4.47
N ALA A 88 13.05 -11.35 3.67
CA ALA A 88 13.68 -10.23 2.98
C ALA A 88 12.68 -9.44 2.12
N VAL A 89 11.84 -10.14 1.35
CA VAL A 89 10.79 -9.55 0.51
C VAL A 89 9.75 -8.81 1.37
N ARG A 90 9.27 -9.44 2.43
CA ARG A 90 8.25 -8.83 3.30
C ARG A 90 8.77 -7.58 4.00
N SER A 91 9.99 -7.64 4.53
CA SER A 91 10.61 -6.49 5.19
C SER A 91 10.85 -5.33 4.23
N PHE A 92 11.25 -5.63 2.99
CA PHE A 92 11.34 -4.62 1.94
C PHE A 92 9.98 -3.94 1.67
N TRP A 93 8.94 -4.73 1.38
CA TRP A 93 7.63 -4.17 1.07
C TRP A 93 7.03 -3.39 2.24
N ASN A 94 7.17 -3.89 3.48
CA ASN A 94 6.74 -3.12 4.64
C ASN A 94 7.52 -1.81 4.76
N ARG A 95 8.85 -1.83 4.53
CA ARG A 95 9.68 -0.63 4.65
C ARG A 95 9.35 0.42 3.60
N VAL A 96 9.20 0.00 2.34
CA VAL A 96 8.89 0.90 1.23
C VAL A 96 7.45 1.41 1.31
N SER A 97 6.50 0.61 1.82
CA SER A 97 5.14 1.07 2.16
C SER A 97 5.14 2.17 3.23
N VAL A 98 5.93 2.01 4.30
CA VAL A 98 6.09 3.08 5.32
C VAL A 98 6.62 4.36 4.66
N ALA A 99 7.71 4.25 3.90
CA ALA A 99 8.34 5.40 3.25
C ALA A 99 7.38 6.11 2.28
N PHE A 100 6.63 5.33 1.50
CA PHE A 100 5.69 5.85 0.51
C PHE A 100 4.53 6.61 1.16
N ALA A 101 4.02 6.08 2.28
CA ALA A 101 3.00 6.75 3.06
C ALA A 101 3.52 8.02 3.76
N GLU A 102 4.74 7.99 4.32
CA GLU A 102 5.40 9.17 4.88
C GLU A 102 5.63 10.25 3.83
N TYR A 103 5.89 9.88 2.57
CA TYR A 103 6.09 10.82 1.48
C TYR A 103 4.79 11.50 1.00
N ALA A 104 3.63 10.83 1.15
CA ALA A 104 2.34 11.32 0.68
C ALA A 104 2.02 12.76 1.14
N CYS A 105 1.41 13.54 0.26
CA CYS A 105 0.99 14.91 0.55
C CYS A 105 -0.27 15.33 -0.22
N GLY A 106 -1.02 16.26 0.37
CA GLY A 106 -2.27 16.76 -0.16
C GLY A 106 -3.39 15.72 -0.06
N ASN A 107 -3.89 15.28 -1.22
CA ASN A 107 -4.92 14.26 -1.30
C ASN A 107 -4.26 12.89 -1.49
N ALA A 108 -4.65 11.93 -0.68
CA ALA A 108 -4.33 10.53 -0.88
C ALA A 108 -5.59 9.75 -1.28
N THR A 109 -5.41 8.69 -2.07
CA THR A 109 -6.48 7.76 -2.44
C THR A 109 -6.13 6.36 -1.96
N VAL A 110 -7.13 5.57 -1.55
CA VAL A 110 -6.98 4.13 -1.35
C VAL A 110 -8.08 3.37 -2.07
N MET A 111 -7.70 2.34 -2.83
CA MET A 111 -8.66 1.44 -3.49
C MET A 111 -8.83 0.15 -2.68
N LEU A 112 -10.05 -0.11 -2.20
CA LEU A 112 -10.40 -1.26 -1.36
C LEU A 112 -11.38 -2.19 -2.08
N ASN A 113 -11.32 -3.48 -1.73
CA ASN A 113 -12.18 -4.50 -2.32
C ASN A 113 -13.50 -4.63 -1.52
N GLY A 114 -14.57 -4.06 -2.05
CA GLY A 114 -15.93 -4.12 -1.48
C GLY A 114 -16.63 -5.47 -1.61
N SER A 115 -16.03 -6.43 -2.33
CA SER A 115 -16.54 -7.82 -2.38
C SER A 115 -16.07 -8.67 -1.18
N LEU A 116 -15.18 -8.14 -0.34
CA LEU A 116 -14.71 -8.81 0.87
C LEU A 116 -15.65 -8.52 2.04
N LYS A 117 -15.72 -9.45 3.00
CA LYS A 117 -16.47 -9.26 4.25
C LYS A 117 -16.04 -7.97 4.96
N ASN A 118 -14.72 -7.75 5.06
CA ASN A 118 -14.11 -6.54 5.62
C ASN A 118 -13.24 -5.88 4.54
N PRO A 119 -13.72 -4.86 3.83
CA PRO A 119 -12.92 -4.14 2.84
C PRO A 119 -11.68 -3.48 3.42
N PHE A 120 -11.77 -2.98 4.66
CA PHE A 120 -10.61 -2.55 5.43
C PHE A 120 -10.16 -3.67 6.38
N ASP A 121 -9.11 -4.37 5.99
CA ASP A 121 -8.52 -5.43 6.81
C ASP A 121 -7.41 -4.84 7.71
N THR A 122 -7.64 -4.84 9.02
CA THR A 122 -6.68 -4.34 10.02
C THR A 122 -5.36 -5.13 10.03
N ASN A 123 -5.31 -6.29 9.38
CA ASN A 123 -4.09 -7.07 9.20
C ASN A 123 -3.34 -6.78 7.90
N SER A 124 -3.91 -5.99 6.99
CA SER A 124 -3.28 -5.64 5.71
C SER A 124 -2.06 -4.72 5.89
N THR A 125 -1.20 -4.66 4.86
CA THR A 125 -0.08 -3.72 4.81
C THR A 125 -0.57 -2.28 4.95
N PHE A 126 -1.65 -1.92 4.24
CA PHE A 126 -2.26 -0.60 4.34
C PHE A 126 -2.62 -0.22 5.78
N ALA A 127 -3.28 -1.12 6.51
CA ALA A 127 -3.66 -0.85 7.89
C ALA A 127 -2.47 -0.79 8.87
N LYS A 128 -1.44 -1.62 8.65
CA LYS A 128 -0.32 -1.76 9.59
C LYS A 128 0.80 -0.74 9.36
N PHE A 129 1.07 -0.40 8.11
CA PHE A 129 2.30 0.32 7.73
C PHE A 129 2.03 1.64 7.01
N GLU A 130 0.85 1.85 6.42
CA GLU A 130 0.60 2.99 5.54
C GLU A 130 -0.32 4.03 6.20
N ILE A 131 -1.52 3.63 6.64
CA ILE A 131 -2.55 4.59 7.11
C ILE A 131 -2.10 5.45 8.30
N ASN A 132 -1.35 4.86 9.23
CA ASN A 132 -0.86 5.57 10.43
C ASN A 132 0.37 6.44 10.16
N ARG A 133 0.83 6.53 8.90
CA ARG A 133 1.92 7.43 8.47
C ARG A 133 1.41 8.65 7.71
N LEU A 134 0.10 8.70 7.44
CA LEU A 134 -0.52 9.90 6.87
C LEU A 134 -0.72 10.89 8.01
N GLU A 135 -0.07 12.04 7.94
CA GLU A 135 -0.09 13.05 9.00
C GLU A 135 -0.62 14.39 8.48
N HIS A 136 -1.53 15.02 9.23
CA HIS A 136 -1.96 16.40 8.96
C HIS A 136 -0.90 17.39 9.48
N PRO A 137 -0.59 18.51 8.78
CA PRO A 137 -1.26 19.06 7.60
C PRO A 137 -0.71 18.57 6.27
N LYS A 138 0.28 17.66 6.26
CA LYS A 138 0.90 17.21 5.02
C LYS A 138 -0.11 16.49 4.13
N VAL A 139 -0.92 15.61 4.71
CA VAL A 139 -2.07 14.97 4.07
C VAL A 139 -3.35 15.59 4.63
N THR A 140 -4.22 16.07 3.74
CA THR A 140 -5.46 16.78 4.11
C THR A 140 -6.71 15.94 3.89
N LYS A 141 -6.66 14.98 2.97
CA LYS A 141 -7.82 14.16 2.59
C LYS A 141 -7.42 12.74 2.21
N LEU A 142 -8.18 11.77 2.67
CA LEU A 142 -8.18 10.40 2.16
C LEU A 142 -9.48 10.12 1.39
N LYS A 143 -9.35 9.80 0.09
CA LYS A 143 -10.44 9.30 -0.76
C LYS A 143 -10.39 7.77 -0.78
N VAL A 144 -11.44 7.11 -0.33
CA VAL A 144 -11.61 5.65 -0.45
C VAL A 144 -12.43 5.34 -1.70
N ILE A 145 -11.86 4.56 -2.60
CA ILE A 145 -12.56 3.97 -3.74
C ILE A 145 -12.89 2.53 -3.38
N LEU A 146 -14.16 2.27 -3.11
CA LEU A 146 -14.63 0.94 -2.72
C LEU A 146 -15.17 0.21 -3.95
N VAL A 147 -14.41 -0.76 -4.45
CA VAL A 147 -14.75 -1.47 -5.68
C VAL A 147 -15.55 -2.74 -5.38
N GLY A 148 -16.79 -2.79 -5.84
CA GLY A 148 -17.70 -3.94 -5.66
C GLY A 148 -18.04 -4.67 -6.96
N GLY A 149 -18.48 -5.93 -6.83
CA GLY A 149 -19.06 -6.73 -7.92
C GLY A 149 -20.55 -7.06 -7.69
N ASP A 150 -21.26 -7.45 -8.75
CA ASP A 150 -22.73 -7.39 -8.91
C ASP A 150 -23.66 -7.95 -7.82
N LYS A 151 -23.21 -8.71 -6.81
CA LYS A 151 -24.16 -9.53 -6.01
C LYS A 151 -24.07 -9.53 -4.49
N ASN A 152 -23.12 -8.87 -3.82
CA ASN A 152 -23.12 -8.68 -2.36
C ASN A 152 -22.04 -7.66 -1.97
N VAL A 153 -22.23 -6.39 -2.32
CA VAL A 153 -21.23 -5.34 -2.15
C VAL A 153 -21.36 -4.70 -0.78
N GLN A 154 -20.28 -4.73 0.00
CA GLN A 154 -20.17 -3.86 1.16
C GLN A 154 -20.24 -2.40 0.71
N THR A 155 -21.06 -1.60 1.41
CA THR A 155 -21.19 -0.18 1.08
C THR A 155 -20.17 0.62 1.89
N CYS A 156 -20.02 1.92 1.59
CA CYS A 156 -19.25 2.84 2.42
C CYS A 156 -19.72 2.94 3.88
N LYS A 157 -20.83 2.26 4.26
CA LYS A 157 -21.34 2.17 5.62
C LYS A 157 -20.83 0.93 6.39
N ASP A 158 -20.07 0.05 5.75
CA ASP A 158 -19.51 -1.15 6.40
C ASP A 158 -18.69 -0.79 7.67
N GLU A 159 -18.78 -1.64 8.68
CA GLU A 159 -18.13 -1.40 9.98
C GLU A 159 -16.61 -1.27 9.84
N SER A 160 -15.96 -2.03 8.95
CA SER A 160 -14.51 -1.91 8.75
C SER A 160 -14.12 -0.55 8.16
N LEU A 161 -14.97 0.06 7.33
CA LEU A 161 -14.75 1.39 6.78
C LEU A 161 -15.00 2.50 7.80
N GLN A 162 -15.89 2.27 8.78
CA GLN A 162 -16.05 3.19 9.92
C GLN A 162 -14.79 3.22 10.80
N VAL A 163 -14.11 2.08 10.95
CA VAL A 163 -12.80 2.03 11.64
C VAL A 163 -11.77 2.91 10.90
N LEU A 164 -11.68 2.79 9.57
CA LEU A 164 -10.79 3.61 8.75
C LEU A 164 -11.14 5.11 8.82
N GLU A 165 -12.44 5.43 8.79
CA GLU A 165 -12.93 6.80 8.96
C GLU A 165 -12.52 7.39 10.31
N ASN A 166 -12.63 6.61 11.39
CA ASN A 166 -12.23 7.06 12.72
C ASN A 166 -10.72 7.30 12.81
N ILE A 167 -9.89 6.42 12.24
CA ILE A 167 -8.43 6.60 12.21
C ILE A 167 -8.07 7.92 11.52
N THR A 168 -8.62 8.17 10.33
CA THR A 168 -8.33 9.38 9.56
C THR A 168 -8.83 10.66 10.21
N ARG A 169 -10.06 10.66 10.75
CA ARG A 169 -10.63 11.85 11.40
C ARG A 169 -9.90 12.21 12.69
N ASN A 170 -9.42 11.23 13.45
CA ASN A 170 -8.62 11.47 14.66
C ASN A 170 -7.29 12.17 14.32
N GLU A 171 -6.74 11.91 13.13
CA GLU A 171 -5.52 12.55 12.61
C GLU A 171 -5.81 13.90 11.92
N GLY A 172 -7.06 14.38 11.97
CA GLY A 172 -7.46 15.62 11.29
C GLY A 172 -7.54 15.52 9.76
N ILE A 173 -7.52 14.30 9.21
CA ILE A 173 -7.58 14.04 7.77
C ILE A 173 -9.05 13.88 7.36
N SER A 174 -9.46 14.61 6.31
CA SER A 174 -10.82 14.51 5.76
C SER A 174 -11.04 13.14 5.10
N TYR A 175 -12.10 12.44 5.50
CA TYR A 175 -12.47 11.14 4.95
C TYR A 175 -13.59 11.24 3.91
N HIS A 176 -13.44 10.56 2.76
CA HIS A 176 -14.50 10.47 1.77
C HIS A 176 -14.50 9.11 1.06
N CYS A 177 -15.60 8.37 1.13
CA CYS A 177 -15.75 7.07 0.48
C CYS A 177 -16.70 7.14 -0.73
N VAL A 178 -16.28 6.55 -1.84
CA VAL A 178 -17.04 6.44 -3.10
C VAL A 178 -17.12 4.98 -3.51
N PRO A 179 -18.32 4.38 -3.58
CA PRO A 179 -18.50 3.05 -4.14
C PRO A 179 -18.42 3.10 -5.68
N VAL A 180 -17.75 2.10 -6.27
CA VAL A 180 -17.64 1.94 -7.72
C VAL A 180 -17.99 0.50 -8.09
N THR A 181 -18.83 0.32 -9.09
CA THR A 181 -19.15 -0.99 -9.70
C THR A 181 -18.11 -1.34 -10.76
N ARG A 182 -17.69 -2.60 -10.81
CA ARG A 182 -16.82 -3.13 -11.89
C ARG A 182 -17.48 -3.06 -13.26
#